data_AF-A0A975KI05-F1
#
_entry.id   AF-A0A975KI05-F1
#
_cell.length_a   1.000
_cell.length_b   1.000
_cell.length_c   1.000
_cell.angle_alpha   90.00
_cell.angle_beta   90.00
_cell.angle_gamma   90.00
#
_symmetry.space_group_name_H-M   'P 1'
#
loop_
_entity.id
_entity.type
_entity.pdbx_description
1 polymer ?
#
loop_
_entity_poly.entity_id
_entity_poly.type
_entity_poly.pdbx_seq_one_letter_code
_entity_poly.pdbx_strand_id
1 'polypeptide(L)'
;MSDYKVNFKEMKSRVGVDDIAYALGYRLDRKAGVGRYIELVLGEGNDRRDTIIVSHPHNKVAQTFFRRDGSKGDVVTLIRENLNSFLVSGKDDWQKIAKVMARFANMPEPEYREDREYIKSIKHDAVFDESRYEVKSIDTNKIPRLFSQRGISDDTVKELSSFISLVRDKQNGKFEGYNIGFPYTNEHSDEANGYEIRGYGGYKSKAAGTDSSSSAWVADLTGGNHEAVRSVFFCESALDAMAFYQMNKVQLGTDMALVSLGGTFSDKQITGTMARFPNARAFDCFDNDLAGRIYGLRMMAILEDIPMKITRTDNKLQVEAKGKSFELNTERSLTAQVSEKLSIRYKMGQWLPPKAFKDWNDCLMNKPMAPILSPHKEEREQNLTERRNTGLKM
;
A
#
# COMPACT_ATOMS: atom_id res chain seq x y z
N MET A 1 16.03 15.68 19.01
CA MET A 1 16.96 15.79 17.86
C MET A 1 16.17 16.33 16.69
N SER A 2 16.60 17.48 16.15
CA SER A 2 15.92 18.24 15.09
C SER A 2 15.71 17.39 13.83
N ASP A 3 14.56 17.55 13.18
CA ASP A 3 14.27 16.99 11.85
C ASP A 3 15.31 17.49 10.85
N TYR A 4 16.12 16.57 10.30
CA TYR A 4 17.00 16.89 9.20
C TYR A 4 16.17 17.03 7.92
N LYS A 5 15.75 18.26 7.62
CA LYS A 5 14.96 18.58 6.42
C LYS A 5 15.90 18.59 5.21
N VAL A 6 15.72 17.62 4.31
CA VAL A 6 16.56 17.43 3.10
C VAL A 6 16.66 18.71 2.28
N ASN A 7 17.87 19.26 2.15
CA ASN A 7 18.16 20.38 1.27
C ASN A 7 18.91 19.90 0.02
N PHE A 8 18.18 19.63 -1.07
CA PHE A 8 18.76 19.20 -2.34
C PHE A 8 19.77 20.19 -2.93
N LYS A 9 19.63 21.49 -2.63
CA LYS A 9 20.58 22.51 -3.07
C LYS A 9 21.95 22.32 -2.41
N GLU A 10 21.98 21.84 -1.17
CA GLU A 10 23.21 21.52 -0.44
C GLU A 10 23.81 20.19 -0.89
N MET A 11 22.99 19.17 -1.17
CA MET A 11 23.52 17.89 -1.69
C MET A 11 24.14 18.05 -3.09
N LYS A 12 23.52 18.86 -3.97
CA LYS A 12 24.06 19.17 -5.30
C LYS A 12 25.37 19.97 -5.29
N SER A 13 25.75 20.59 -4.17
CA SER A 13 27.08 21.21 -4.06
C SER A 13 28.19 20.24 -3.69
N ARG A 14 27.83 19.03 -3.25
CA ARG A 14 28.77 17.98 -2.81
C ARG A 14 28.82 16.80 -3.76
N VAL A 15 27.74 16.51 -4.49
CA VAL A 15 27.61 15.34 -5.37
C VAL A 15 27.39 15.77 -6.80
N GLY A 16 28.25 15.25 -7.68
CA GLY A 16 28.28 15.50 -9.10
C GLY A 16 27.85 14.33 -9.96
N VAL A 17 27.67 14.61 -11.25
CA VAL A 17 27.35 13.61 -12.28
C VAL A 17 28.47 12.55 -12.38
N ASP A 18 29.73 12.98 -12.30
CA ASP A 18 30.89 12.10 -12.36
C ASP A 18 30.95 11.13 -11.17
N ASP A 19 30.65 11.58 -9.96
CA ASP A 19 30.66 10.72 -8.76
C ASP A 19 29.68 9.54 -8.92
N ILE A 20 28.48 9.85 -9.40
CA ILE A 20 27.42 8.87 -9.68
C ILE A 20 27.82 7.98 -10.86
N ALA A 21 28.34 8.56 -11.95
CA ALA A 21 28.76 7.80 -13.12
C ALA A 21 29.87 6.80 -12.79
N TYR A 22 30.87 7.17 -12.00
CA TYR A 22 31.93 6.25 -11.58
C TYR A 22 31.41 5.08 -10.76
N ALA A 23 30.43 5.31 -9.88
CA ALA A 23 29.78 4.26 -9.11
C ALA A 23 28.90 3.33 -9.95
N LEU A 24 28.27 3.86 -11.00
CA LEU A 24 27.54 3.06 -12.00
C LEU A 24 28.47 2.26 -12.93
N GLY A 25 29.79 2.42 -12.79
CA GLY A 25 30.78 1.67 -13.56
C GLY A 25 31.30 2.40 -14.80
N TYR A 26 30.95 3.67 -15.01
CA TYR A 26 31.54 4.46 -16.08
C TYR A 26 33.03 4.72 -15.80
N ARG A 27 33.82 4.82 -16.87
CA ARG A 27 35.25 5.12 -16.82
C ARG A 27 35.60 6.22 -17.81
N LEU A 28 36.64 6.99 -17.49
CA LEU A 28 37.10 8.10 -18.32
C LEU A 28 37.68 7.59 -19.64
N ASP A 29 37.18 8.08 -20.77
CA ASP A 29 37.80 7.86 -22.07
C ASP A 29 39.01 8.80 -22.23
N ARG A 30 40.20 8.25 -21.97
CA ARG A 30 41.47 8.99 -22.07
C ARG A 30 41.78 9.47 -23.49
N LYS A 31 41.12 8.93 -24.52
CA LYS A 31 41.30 9.34 -25.92
C LYS A 31 40.58 10.65 -26.25
N ALA A 32 39.52 10.98 -25.52
CA ALA A 32 38.71 12.18 -25.77
C ALA A 32 39.32 13.49 -25.22
N GLY A 33 40.39 13.39 -24.43
CA GLY A 33 41.02 14.53 -23.76
C GLY A 33 40.25 15.02 -22.53
N VAL A 34 40.94 15.73 -21.62
CA VAL A 34 40.35 16.29 -20.40
C VAL A 34 40.42 17.82 -20.51
N GLY A 35 39.26 18.48 -20.54
CA GLY A 35 39.17 19.93 -20.70
C GLY A 35 37.89 20.49 -20.10
N ARG A 36 37.16 21.34 -20.85
CA ARG A 36 35.85 21.87 -20.42
C ARG A 36 34.80 20.78 -20.20
N TYR A 37 35.00 19.63 -20.86
CA TYR A 37 34.18 18.44 -20.77
C TYR A 37 35.07 17.21 -20.48
N ILE A 38 34.47 16.17 -19.92
CA ILE A 38 35.07 14.83 -19.84
C ILE A 38 34.10 13.81 -20.45
N GLU A 39 34.61 12.82 -21.17
CA GLU A 39 33.80 11.73 -21.72
C GLU A 39 33.91 10.50 -20.81
N LEU A 40 32.77 10.03 -20.31
CA LEU A 40 32.67 8.84 -19.46
C LEU A 40 31.92 7.75 -20.21
N VAL A 41 32.46 6.53 -20.20
CA VAL A 41 31.97 5.40 -20.99
C VAL A 41 31.64 4.23 -20.07
N LEU A 42 30.47 3.62 -20.30
CA LEU A 42 30.05 2.39 -19.63
C LEU A 42 30.31 1.19 -20.56
N GLY A 43 31.15 0.26 -20.11
CA GLY A 43 31.61 -0.89 -20.91
C GLY A 43 32.90 -0.60 -21.69
N GLU A 44 33.47 -1.64 -22.33
CA GLU A 44 34.75 -1.56 -23.06
C GLU A 44 34.66 -2.16 -24.46
N GLY A 45 35.42 -1.61 -25.41
CA GLY A 45 35.54 -2.15 -26.77
C GLY A 45 34.19 -2.20 -27.51
N ASN A 46 33.79 -3.40 -27.94
CA ASN A 46 32.53 -3.66 -28.64
C ASN A 46 31.31 -3.76 -27.70
N ASP A 47 31.50 -3.81 -26.37
CA ASP A 47 30.43 -3.80 -25.36
C ASP A 47 30.17 -2.40 -24.79
N ARG A 48 30.33 -1.37 -25.62
CA ARG A 48 30.12 0.03 -25.22
C ARG A 48 28.61 0.28 -25.09
N ARG A 49 28.11 0.30 -23.85
CA ARG A 49 26.68 0.36 -23.51
C ARG A 49 26.14 1.78 -23.42
N ASP A 50 26.91 2.71 -22.84
CA ASP A 50 26.52 4.12 -22.77
C ASP A 50 27.76 5.03 -22.81
N THR A 51 27.57 6.28 -23.22
CA THR A 51 28.58 7.33 -23.22
C THR A 51 27.93 8.66 -22.87
N ILE A 52 28.40 9.24 -21.77
CA ILE A 52 27.97 10.56 -21.32
C ILE A 52 29.14 11.54 -21.42
N ILE A 53 28.85 12.74 -21.92
CA ILE A 53 29.78 13.87 -21.90
C ILE A 53 29.40 14.76 -20.73
N VAL A 54 30.28 14.83 -19.73
CA VAL A 54 30.07 15.58 -18.50
C VAL A 54 30.67 16.98 -18.63
N SER A 55 29.83 17.99 -18.40
CA SER A 55 30.17 19.41 -18.45
C SER A 55 30.52 19.93 -17.06
N HIS A 56 31.43 20.90 -16.98
CA HIS A 56 31.87 21.51 -15.71
C HIS A 56 32.43 20.47 -14.70
N PRO A 57 33.42 19.65 -15.08
CA PRO A 57 33.94 18.57 -14.22
C PRO A 57 34.51 19.06 -12.89
N HIS A 58 34.88 20.34 -12.79
CA HIS A 58 35.40 20.96 -11.56
C HIS A 58 34.35 21.71 -10.73
N ASN A 59 33.07 21.74 -11.12
CA ASN A 59 32.00 22.41 -10.39
C ASN A 59 30.76 21.53 -10.30
N LYS A 60 30.63 20.82 -9.17
CA LYS A 60 29.56 19.86 -8.89
C LYS A 60 28.15 20.46 -9.05
N VAL A 61 27.93 21.69 -8.60
CA VAL A 61 26.62 22.38 -8.69
C VAL A 61 26.21 22.62 -10.14
N ALA A 62 27.16 22.99 -10.99
CA ALA A 62 26.93 23.30 -12.41
C ALA A 62 27.08 22.07 -13.32
N GLN A 63 27.31 20.90 -12.74
CA GLN A 63 27.65 19.71 -13.50
C GLN A 63 26.40 19.10 -14.13
N THR A 64 26.50 18.89 -15.43
CA THR A 64 25.45 18.28 -16.24
C THR A 64 26.08 17.26 -17.17
N PHE A 65 25.28 16.34 -17.71
CA PHE A 65 25.70 15.48 -18.80
C PHE A 65 24.82 15.69 -20.02
N PHE A 66 25.37 15.32 -21.16
CA PHE A 66 24.61 15.08 -22.37
C PHE A 66 25.16 13.84 -23.10
N ARG A 67 24.29 13.18 -23.85
CA ARG A 67 24.64 12.09 -24.77
C ARG A 67 24.57 12.58 -26.19
N ARG A 68 25.16 11.82 -27.11
CA ARG A 68 25.16 12.15 -28.56
C ARG A 68 23.78 12.04 -29.20
N ASP A 69 22.85 11.32 -28.56
CA ASP A 69 21.43 11.24 -28.96
C ASP A 69 20.60 12.48 -28.58
N GLY A 70 21.21 13.46 -27.89
CA GLY A 70 20.55 14.69 -27.45
C GLY A 70 19.94 14.63 -26.05
N SER A 71 19.90 13.46 -25.40
CA SER A 71 19.50 13.35 -23.99
C SER A 71 20.49 14.09 -23.10
N LYS A 72 19.99 14.78 -22.08
CA LYS A 72 20.80 15.58 -21.16
C LYS A 72 20.13 15.68 -19.80
N GLY A 73 20.93 15.91 -18.78
CA GLY A 73 20.43 16.00 -17.41
C GLY A 73 21.49 16.44 -16.43
N ASP A 74 21.10 16.51 -15.16
CA ASP A 74 22.02 16.70 -14.05
C ASP A 74 22.19 15.39 -13.27
N VAL A 75 22.88 15.48 -12.14
CA VAL A 75 23.12 14.33 -11.24
C VAL A 75 21.81 13.63 -10.82
N VAL A 76 20.72 14.36 -10.66
CA VAL A 76 19.41 13.80 -10.29
C VAL A 76 18.86 12.96 -11.43
N THR A 77 18.92 13.49 -12.65
CA THR A 77 18.46 12.76 -13.84
C THR A 77 19.22 11.45 -14.00
N LEU A 78 20.55 11.47 -13.83
CA LEU A 78 21.38 10.27 -13.96
C LEU A 78 21.04 9.20 -12.90
N ILE A 79 20.82 9.61 -11.64
CA ILE A 79 20.38 8.69 -10.58
C ILE A 79 19.01 8.12 -10.93
N ARG A 80 18.06 8.96 -11.37
CA ARG A 80 16.69 8.52 -11.71
C ARG A 80 16.69 7.47 -12.83
N GLU A 81 17.47 7.70 -13.89
CA GLU A 81 17.63 6.75 -15.00
C GLU A 81 18.21 5.40 -14.55
N ASN A 82 18.99 5.38 -13.47
CA ASN A 82 19.73 4.21 -12.99
C ASN A 82 19.34 3.80 -11.57
N LEU A 83 18.12 4.12 -11.13
CA LEU A 83 17.70 3.91 -9.73
C LEU A 83 17.85 2.46 -9.27
N ASN A 84 17.56 1.50 -10.15
CA ASN A 84 17.66 0.07 -9.87
C ASN A 84 19.10 -0.42 -9.67
N SER A 85 20.10 0.36 -10.08
CA SER A 85 21.52 0.04 -9.87
C SER A 85 21.99 0.38 -8.45
N PHE A 86 21.19 1.15 -7.68
CA PHE A 86 21.51 1.51 -6.30
C PHE A 86 20.71 0.64 -5.32
N LEU A 87 21.39 0.08 -4.32
CA LEU A 87 20.76 -0.61 -3.20
C LEU A 87 20.10 0.40 -2.26
N VAL A 88 18.91 0.90 -2.62
CA VAL A 88 18.19 1.93 -1.87
C VAL A 88 16.69 1.60 -1.77
N SER A 89 16.13 1.81 -0.57
CA SER A 89 14.70 1.66 -0.30
C SER A 89 14.02 3.02 -0.15
N GLY A 90 12.76 3.13 -0.57
CA GLY A 90 11.96 4.34 -0.43
C GLY A 90 10.57 4.16 -1.00
N LYS A 91 9.59 4.91 -0.48
CA LYS A 91 8.18 4.82 -0.90
C LYS A 91 7.94 5.36 -2.31
N ASP A 92 8.78 6.31 -2.71
CA ASP A 92 8.79 6.92 -4.03
C ASP A 92 10.22 7.12 -4.53
N ASP A 93 10.35 7.37 -5.83
CA ASP A 93 11.64 7.58 -6.49
C ASP A 93 12.39 8.79 -5.92
N TRP A 94 11.68 9.77 -5.36
CA TRP A 94 12.27 10.98 -4.81
C TRP A 94 12.96 10.74 -3.47
N GLN A 95 12.38 9.88 -2.62
CA GLN A 95 13.02 9.39 -1.41
C GLN A 95 14.26 8.57 -1.71
N LYS A 96 14.17 7.68 -2.72
CA LYS A 96 15.32 6.87 -3.15
C LYS A 96 16.45 7.75 -3.67
N ILE A 97 16.14 8.73 -4.52
CA ILE A 97 17.12 9.69 -5.05
C ILE A 97 17.75 10.52 -3.92
N ALA A 98 16.97 10.97 -2.94
CA ALA A 98 17.50 11.72 -1.80
C ALA A 98 18.50 10.90 -0.97
N LYS A 99 18.21 9.62 -0.72
CA LYS A 99 19.11 8.71 0.01
C LYS A 99 20.40 8.44 -0.77
N VAL A 100 20.31 8.20 -2.08
CA VAL A 100 21.50 8.06 -2.94
C VAL A 100 22.34 9.35 -2.87
N MET A 101 21.73 10.52 -3.06
CA MET A 101 22.43 11.81 -2.97
C MET A 101 23.08 12.02 -1.59
N ALA A 102 22.39 11.70 -0.49
CA ALA A 102 22.94 11.86 0.86
C ALA A 102 24.16 10.95 1.11
N ARG A 103 24.08 9.69 0.67
CA ARG A 103 25.18 8.72 0.78
C ARG A 103 26.43 9.20 0.04
N PHE A 104 26.28 9.70 -1.18
CA PHE A 104 27.41 10.24 -1.95
C PHE A 104 27.92 11.58 -1.40
N ALA A 105 27.06 12.37 -0.74
CA ALA A 105 27.43 13.62 -0.09
C ALA A 105 28.15 13.42 1.26
N ASN A 106 28.32 12.16 1.71
CA ASN A 106 28.73 11.79 3.06
C ASN A 106 27.90 12.51 4.14
N MET A 107 26.60 12.66 3.87
CA MET A 107 25.62 13.25 4.78
C MET A 107 24.78 12.14 5.39
N PRO A 108 24.19 12.37 6.59
CA PRO A 108 23.20 11.45 7.13
C PRO A 108 22.11 11.17 6.09
N GLU A 109 21.84 9.90 5.82
CA GLU A 109 20.72 9.55 4.96
C GLU A 109 19.42 10.09 5.56
N PRO A 110 18.55 10.73 4.77
CA PRO A 110 17.29 11.21 5.28
C PRO A 110 16.43 10.06 5.80
N GLU A 111 16.31 10.02 7.12
CA GLU A 111 15.32 9.20 7.80
C GLU A 111 13.95 9.84 7.59
N TYR A 112 13.19 9.34 6.62
CA TYR A 112 11.77 9.62 6.53
C TYR A 112 11.10 8.97 7.74
N ARG A 113 10.81 9.78 8.76
CA ARG A 113 10.36 9.39 10.11
C ARG A 113 9.19 8.40 10.17
N GLU A 114 8.45 8.23 9.08
CA GLU A 114 7.36 7.26 8.99
C GLU A 114 7.85 5.81 9.19
N ASP A 115 9.07 5.47 8.76
CA ASP A 115 9.60 4.11 8.92
C ASP A 115 10.19 3.88 10.32
N ARG A 116 10.72 4.93 10.98
CA ARG A 116 11.28 4.81 12.34
C ARG A 116 10.21 4.89 13.42
N GLU A 117 9.09 5.59 13.17
CA GLU A 117 7.89 5.49 14.00
C GLU A 117 7.17 4.15 13.77
N TYR A 118 7.16 3.62 12.54
CA TYR A 118 6.70 2.25 12.28
C TYR A 118 7.60 1.22 12.98
N ILE A 119 8.92 1.29 12.86
CA ILE A 119 9.87 0.38 13.53
C ILE A 119 9.88 0.59 15.05
N LYS A 120 9.72 1.81 15.58
CA LYS A 120 9.53 2.03 17.03
C LYS A 120 8.15 1.57 17.52
N SER A 121 7.12 1.57 16.67
CA SER A 121 5.81 0.97 16.96
C SER A 121 5.84 -0.56 16.88
N ILE A 122 6.81 -1.12 16.14
CA ILE A 122 7.23 -2.52 16.24
C ILE A 122 8.18 -2.65 17.44
N LYS A 123 7.71 -2.27 18.63
CA LYS A 123 8.04 -3.11 19.78
C LYS A 123 7.21 -4.36 19.55
N HIS A 124 7.86 -5.47 19.19
CA HIS A 124 7.21 -6.79 19.14
C HIS A 124 6.53 -7.18 20.48
N ASP A 125 6.73 -6.39 21.54
CA ASP A 125 6.17 -6.57 22.89
C ASP A 125 5.34 -5.37 23.42
N ALA A 126 4.99 -4.36 22.60
CA ALA A 126 4.07 -3.32 23.08
C ALA A 126 2.66 -3.90 23.14
N VAL A 127 2.30 -4.43 24.30
CA VAL A 127 0.93 -4.88 24.61
C VAL A 127 0.02 -3.65 24.64
N PHE A 128 -1.19 -3.79 24.10
CA PHE A 128 -2.22 -2.77 24.19
C PHE A 128 -2.46 -2.41 25.67
N ASP A 129 -2.32 -1.13 25.99
CA ASP A 129 -2.58 -0.59 27.33
C ASP A 129 -3.90 0.17 27.30
N GLU A 130 -4.97 -0.46 27.77
CA GLU A 130 -6.29 0.16 27.85
C GLU A 130 -6.28 1.44 28.70
N SER A 131 -5.45 1.48 29.74
CA SER A 131 -5.36 2.63 30.65
C SER A 131 -4.81 3.89 29.98
N ARG A 132 -4.18 3.78 28.80
CA ARG A 132 -3.77 4.93 27.97
C ARG A 132 -4.96 5.62 27.31
N TYR A 133 -6.03 4.89 27.07
CA TYR A 133 -7.17 5.37 26.31
C TYR A 133 -8.34 5.74 27.22
N GLU A 134 -9.08 6.77 26.82
CA GLU A 134 -10.44 7.00 27.33
C GLU A 134 -11.41 6.56 26.25
N VAL A 135 -12.30 5.63 26.61
CA VAL A 135 -13.23 4.99 25.69
C VAL A 135 -14.67 5.28 26.12
N LYS A 136 -15.52 5.65 25.16
CA LYS A 136 -16.96 5.89 25.36
C LYS A 136 -17.77 5.18 24.30
N SER A 137 -18.97 4.74 24.63
CA SER A 137 -19.93 4.28 23.63
C SER A 137 -20.35 5.44 22.71
N ILE A 138 -20.76 5.11 21.48
CA ILE A 138 -21.37 6.10 20.58
C ILE A 138 -22.72 6.55 21.16
N ASP A 139 -22.91 7.86 21.28
CA ASP A 139 -24.23 8.44 21.54
C ASP A 139 -25.06 8.39 20.24
N THR A 140 -26.07 7.53 20.22
CA THR A 140 -26.96 7.34 19.07
C THR A 140 -27.83 8.56 18.76
N ASN A 141 -27.94 9.52 19.68
CA ASN A 141 -28.60 10.81 19.45
C ASN A 141 -27.63 11.87 18.90
N LYS A 142 -26.32 11.61 18.95
CA LYS A 142 -25.26 12.53 18.51
C LYS A 142 -24.19 11.79 17.72
N ILE A 143 -24.61 11.21 16.60
CA ILE A 143 -23.74 10.43 15.72
C ILE A 143 -22.65 11.34 15.11
N PRO A 144 -21.36 10.93 15.16
CA PRO A 144 -20.28 11.71 14.56
C PRO A 144 -20.49 11.95 13.06
N ARG A 145 -20.30 13.21 12.63
CA ARG A 145 -20.45 13.63 11.21
C ARG A 145 -19.54 12.86 10.24
N LEU A 146 -18.47 12.22 10.73
CA LEU A 146 -17.60 11.39 9.89
C LEU A 146 -18.38 10.29 9.16
N PHE A 147 -19.40 9.69 9.79
CA PHE A 147 -20.21 8.64 9.17
C PHE A 147 -21.00 9.15 7.96
N SER A 148 -21.70 10.27 8.11
CA SER A 148 -22.46 10.87 7.00
C SER A 148 -21.56 11.42 5.88
N GLN A 149 -20.36 11.92 6.21
CA GLN A 149 -19.33 12.26 5.21
C GLN A 149 -18.85 11.05 4.39
N ARG A 150 -19.05 9.85 4.93
CA ARG A 150 -18.73 8.56 4.32
C ARG A 150 -19.98 7.84 3.78
N GLY A 151 -21.14 8.49 3.76
CA GLY A 151 -22.38 7.95 3.22
C GLY A 151 -23.06 6.93 4.12
N ILE A 152 -22.48 6.64 5.30
CA ILE A 152 -23.04 5.73 6.28
C ILE A 152 -24.17 6.46 7.00
N SER A 153 -25.37 5.87 6.96
CA SER A 153 -26.58 6.42 7.55
C SER A 153 -26.58 6.26 9.07
N ASP A 154 -27.32 7.14 9.73
CA ASP A 154 -27.49 7.09 11.19
C ASP A 154 -28.07 5.76 11.65
N ASP A 155 -28.98 5.16 10.87
CA ASP A 155 -29.58 3.86 11.20
C ASP A 155 -28.55 2.73 11.17
N THR A 156 -27.64 2.72 10.18
CA THR A 156 -26.53 1.76 10.15
C THR A 156 -25.61 1.94 11.36
N VAL A 157 -25.31 3.18 11.76
CA VAL A 157 -24.49 3.44 12.95
C VAL A 157 -25.20 2.97 14.22
N LYS A 158 -26.52 3.16 14.34
CA LYS A 158 -27.31 2.68 15.48
C LYS A 158 -27.31 1.17 15.57
N GLU A 159 -27.58 0.48 14.45
CA GLU A 159 -27.57 -0.98 14.37
C GLU A 159 -26.21 -1.58 14.76
N LEU A 160 -25.12 -0.90 14.42
CA LEU A 160 -23.75 -1.35 14.72
C LEU A 160 -23.11 -0.68 15.95
N SER A 161 -23.90 0.08 16.73
CA SER A 161 -23.36 0.96 17.77
C SER A 161 -22.63 0.22 18.89
N SER A 162 -23.03 -1.01 19.20
CA SER A 162 -22.34 -1.89 20.17
C SER A 162 -20.93 -2.28 19.76
N PHE A 163 -20.60 -2.17 18.47
CA PHE A 163 -19.30 -2.51 17.91
C PHE A 163 -18.45 -1.29 17.60
N ILE A 164 -18.87 -0.09 18.02
CA ILE A 164 -18.20 1.17 17.71
C ILE A 164 -17.98 1.93 19.01
N SER A 165 -16.78 2.49 19.16
CA SER A 165 -16.41 3.30 20.32
C SER A 165 -15.93 4.68 19.90
N LEU A 166 -15.96 5.60 20.85
CA LEU A 166 -15.25 6.87 20.80
C LEU A 166 -13.98 6.70 21.62
N VAL A 167 -12.82 6.90 20.99
CA VAL A 167 -11.51 6.64 21.59
C VAL A 167 -10.69 7.92 21.60
N ARG A 168 -10.19 8.29 22.78
CA ARG A 168 -9.24 9.37 22.99
C ARG A 168 -7.94 8.82 23.56
N ASP A 169 -6.82 9.17 22.93
CA ASP A 169 -5.48 8.83 23.42
C ASP A 169 -5.01 9.89 24.43
N LYS A 170 -4.91 9.53 25.72
CA LYS A 170 -4.53 10.48 26.78
C LYS A 170 -3.08 10.94 26.68
N GLN A 171 -2.24 10.28 25.87
CA GLN A 171 -0.85 10.67 25.65
C GLN A 171 -0.67 11.51 24.37
N ASN A 172 -1.72 11.68 23.56
CA ASN A 172 -1.64 12.48 22.35
C ASN A 172 -1.91 13.96 22.63
N GLY A 173 -0.86 14.75 22.88
CA GLY A 173 -0.97 16.19 23.12
C GLY A 173 -1.38 17.04 21.90
N LYS A 174 -1.60 16.45 20.71
CA LYS A 174 -2.00 17.18 19.50
C LYS A 174 -3.51 17.22 19.28
N PHE A 175 -4.27 16.34 19.94
CA PHE A 175 -5.71 16.21 19.73
C PHE A 175 -6.42 15.82 21.03
N GLU A 176 -7.28 16.70 21.50
CA GLU A 176 -8.00 16.57 22.78
C GLU A 176 -9.40 15.95 22.62
N GLY A 177 -9.83 15.64 21.39
CA GLY A 177 -11.15 15.08 21.12
C GLY A 177 -11.19 13.54 21.10
N TYR A 178 -12.33 12.99 20.71
CA TYR A 178 -12.49 11.55 20.43
C TYR A 178 -12.43 11.30 18.92
N ASN A 179 -11.73 10.24 18.56
CA ASN A 179 -11.85 9.61 17.25
C ASN A 179 -12.85 8.45 17.33
N ILE A 180 -13.32 7.98 16.18
CA ILE A 180 -14.07 6.74 16.10
C ILE A 180 -13.06 5.59 16.22
N GLY A 181 -13.32 4.67 17.14
CA GLY A 181 -12.56 3.45 17.34
C GLY A 181 -13.40 2.23 17.01
N PHE A 182 -12.78 1.26 16.37
CA PHE A 182 -13.34 -0.05 16.07
C PHE A 182 -12.52 -1.07 16.88
N PRO A 183 -13.06 -1.63 17.97
CA PRO A 183 -12.33 -2.49 18.89
C PRO A 183 -11.87 -3.77 18.22
N TYR A 184 -10.62 -4.17 18.47
CA TYR A 184 -10.07 -5.43 17.98
C TYR A 184 -10.22 -6.48 19.07
N THR A 185 -10.89 -7.60 18.77
CA THR A 185 -11.10 -8.69 19.73
C THR A 185 -10.50 -10.00 19.18
N ASN A 186 -10.11 -10.91 20.07
CA ASN A 186 -9.52 -12.21 19.70
C ASN A 186 -10.51 -13.36 19.90
N GLU A 187 -10.21 -14.55 19.39
CA GLU A 187 -11.15 -15.70 19.42
C GLU A 187 -11.64 -16.13 20.83
N HIS A 188 -10.99 -15.67 21.91
CA HIS A 188 -11.29 -16.10 23.28
C HIS A 188 -12.04 -15.05 24.12
N SER A 189 -12.03 -13.78 23.72
CA SER A 189 -12.59 -12.68 24.52
C SER A 189 -13.10 -11.55 23.63
N ASP A 190 -14.21 -10.95 24.07
CA ASP A 190 -14.76 -9.71 23.49
C ASP A 190 -14.11 -8.45 24.07
N GLU A 191 -13.13 -8.59 24.96
CA GLU A 191 -12.31 -7.48 25.43
C GLU A 191 -11.42 -6.92 24.31
N ALA A 192 -11.31 -5.60 24.26
CA ALA A 192 -10.57 -4.92 23.20
C ALA A 192 -9.05 -5.03 23.41
N ASN A 193 -8.36 -5.68 22.48
CA ASN A 193 -6.90 -5.76 22.38
C ASN A 193 -6.31 -4.64 21.50
N GLY A 194 -7.00 -3.51 21.43
CA GLY A 194 -6.66 -2.37 20.58
C GLY A 194 -7.81 -1.89 19.71
N TYR A 195 -7.51 -0.94 18.83
CA TYR A 195 -8.53 -0.27 18.02
C TYR A 195 -7.99 0.08 16.64
N GLU A 196 -8.77 -0.15 15.59
CA GLU A 196 -8.67 0.65 14.37
C GLU A 196 -9.31 2.02 14.62
N ILE A 197 -8.60 3.11 14.30
CA ILE A 197 -9.02 4.47 14.63
C ILE A 197 -9.25 5.29 13.34
N ARG A 198 -10.39 5.98 13.29
CA ARG A 198 -10.77 6.91 12.23
C ARG A 198 -11.13 8.28 12.80
N GLY A 199 -10.60 9.33 12.18
CA GLY A 199 -10.82 10.71 12.61
C GLY A 199 -11.12 11.66 11.45
N TYR A 200 -11.31 12.93 11.79
CA TYR A 200 -11.55 14.00 10.83
C TYR A 200 -10.37 14.19 9.85
N GLY A 201 -10.66 14.74 8.68
CA GLY A 201 -9.65 15.03 7.66
C GLY A 201 -9.02 13.79 7.02
N GLY A 202 -9.67 12.63 7.13
CA GLY A 202 -9.12 11.36 6.64
C GLY A 202 -8.11 10.71 7.57
N TYR A 203 -8.02 11.15 8.83
CA TYR A 203 -7.15 10.53 9.82
C TYR A 203 -7.46 9.03 9.96
N LYS A 204 -6.42 8.21 9.81
CA LYS A 204 -6.43 6.76 9.96
C LYS A 204 -5.24 6.37 10.84
N SER A 205 -5.48 5.58 11.88
CA SER A 205 -4.42 5.02 12.69
C SER A 205 -4.88 3.72 13.37
N LYS A 206 -4.00 3.11 14.16
CA LYS A 206 -4.34 2.07 15.12
C LYS A 206 -3.93 2.55 16.51
N ALA A 207 -4.64 2.12 17.55
CA ALA A 207 -4.20 2.36 18.91
C ALA A 207 -2.80 1.74 19.11
N ALA A 208 -1.96 2.41 19.91
CA ALA A 208 -0.63 1.91 20.20
C ALA A 208 -0.72 0.57 20.94
N GLY A 209 0.06 -0.40 20.47
CA GLY A 209 0.04 -1.77 20.98
C GLY A 209 -1.16 -2.61 20.52
N THR A 210 -1.96 -2.14 19.56
CA THR A 210 -3.07 -2.95 18.99
C THR A 210 -2.55 -4.28 18.48
N ASP A 211 -3.15 -5.37 18.96
CA ASP A 211 -2.87 -6.72 18.46
C ASP A 211 -3.43 -6.91 17.05
N SER A 212 -2.62 -6.58 16.04
CA SER A 212 -2.92 -6.89 14.63
C SER A 212 -2.48 -8.31 14.23
N SER A 213 -2.08 -9.15 15.19
CA SER A 213 -1.62 -10.52 14.93
C SER A 213 -2.71 -11.55 15.18
N SER A 214 -3.56 -11.37 16.19
CA SER A 214 -4.64 -12.32 16.50
C SER A 214 -6.01 -11.67 16.62
N SER A 215 -6.08 -10.35 16.64
CA SER A 215 -7.33 -9.62 16.84
C SER A 215 -7.75 -8.86 15.59
N ALA A 216 -9.06 -8.73 15.40
CA ALA A 216 -9.68 -7.97 14.32
C ALA A 216 -10.94 -7.28 14.84
N TRP A 217 -11.43 -6.27 14.13
CA TRP A 217 -12.76 -5.74 14.43
C TRP A 217 -13.80 -6.73 13.92
N VAL A 218 -14.68 -7.18 14.80
CA VAL A 218 -15.73 -8.15 14.49
C VAL A 218 -17.06 -7.63 15.01
N ALA A 219 -18.04 -7.46 14.12
CA ALA A 219 -19.42 -7.17 14.47
C ALA A 219 -20.28 -8.41 14.23
N ASP A 220 -20.59 -9.13 15.30
CA ASP A 220 -21.46 -10.32 15.29
C ASP A 220 -22.93 -9.91 15.46
N LEU A 221 -23.71 -10.06 14.39
CA LEU A 221 -25.11 -9.62 14.36
C LEU A 221 -26.09 -10.66 14.94
N THR A 222 -25.59 -11.78 15.47
CA THR A 222 -26.41 -12.79 16.14
C THR A 222 -26.70 -12.49 17.62
N GLY A 223 -26.15 -11.38 18.15
CA GLY A 223 -26.29 -11.02 19.56
C GLY A 223 -25.45 -11.90 20.49
N GLY A 224 -24.29 -12.37 20.02
CA GLY A 224 -23.35 -13.19 20.79
C GLY A 224 -23.56 -14.70 20.66
N ASN A 225 -24.52 -15.15 19.84
CA ASN A 225 -24.68 -16.57 19.51
C ASN A 225 -23.77 -16.96 18.35
N HIS A 226 -22.46 -17.04 18.62
CA HIS A 226 -21.44 -17.28 17.59
C HIS A 226 -21.70 -18.55 16.75
N GLU A 227 -22.29 -19.59 17.34
CA GLU A 227 -22.67 -20.84 16.65
C GLU A 227 -23.76 -20.65 15.59
N ALA A 228 -24.58 -19.59 15.71
CA ALA A 228 -25.61 -19.23 14.76
C ALA A 228 -25.07 -18.48 13.54
N VAL A 229 -23.83 -17.98 13.58
CA VAL A 229 -23.22 -17.31 12.42
C VAL A 229 -23.05 -18.31 11.28
N ARG A 230 -23.50 -17.91 10.08
CA ARG A 230 -23.44 -18.70 8.84
C ARG A 230 -22.54 -18.05 7.79
N SER A 231 -22.35 -16.73 7.87
CA SER A 231 -21.52 -15.99 6.92
C SER A 231 -20.61 -14.99 7.64
N VAL A 232 -19.32 -14.99 7.30
CA VAL A 232 -18.34 -14.02 7.81
C VAL A 232 -17.80 -13.21 6.63
N PHE A 233 -17.99 -11.91 6.65
CA PHE A 233 -17.60 -11.00 5.56
C PHE A 233 -16.34 -10.24 5.92
N PHE A 234 -15.23 -10.51 5.22
CA PHE A 234 -13.93 -9.89 5.48
C PHE A 234 -13.71 -8.67 4.60
N CYS A 235 -13.52 -7.52 5.22
CA CYS A 235 -13.23 -6.24 4.58
C CYS A 235 -11.88 -5.66 5.06
N GLU A 236 -11.29 -4.78 4.25
CA GLU A 236 -10.00 -4.15 4.60
C GLU A 236 -10.14 -3.09 5.69
N SER A 237 -11.29 -2.42 5.78
CA SER A 237 -11.57 -1.42 6.81
C SER A 237 -12.98 -1.53 7.39
N ALA A 238 -13.16 -1.05 8.62
CA ALA A 238 -14.46 -1.08 9.28
C ALA A 238 -15.48 -0.20 8.55
N LEU A 239 -15.05 0.93 7.95
CA LEU A 239 -15.94 1.76 7.13
C LEU A 239 -16.42 1.03 5.87
N ASP A 240 -15.56 0.20 5.25
CA ASP A 240 -15.96 -0.62 4.11
C ASP A 240 -16.92 -1.74 4.52
N ALA A 241 -16.69 -2.36 5.68
CA ALA A 241 -17.61 -3.36 6.23
C ALA A 241 -18.99 -2.76 6.55
N MET A 242 -19.03 -1.58 7.15
CA MET A 242 -20.28 -0.84 7.40
C MET A 242 -20.97 -0.44 6.09
N ALA A 243 -20.22 0.00 5.08
CA ALA A 243 -20.78 0.36 3.79
C ALA A 243 -21.34 -0.86 3.04
N PHE A 244 -20.61 -1.99 3.05
CA PHE A 244 -21.08 -3.27 2.56
C PHE A 244 -22.39 -3.67 3.23
N TYR A 245 -22.44 -3.62 4.56
CA TYR A 245 -23.65 -3.93 5.32
C TYR A 245 -24.82 -3.03 4.91
N GLN A 246 -24.64 -1.70 4.92
CA GLN A 246 -25.70 -0.77 4.57
C GLN A 246 -26.29 -1.01 3.17
N MET A 247 -25.43 -1.29 2.19
CA MET A 247 -25.87 -1.51 0.81
C MET A 247 -26.58 -2.85 0.60
N ASN A 248 -26.27 -3.85 1.43
CA ASN A 248 -26.72 -5.22 1.23
C ASN A 248 -27.65 -5.74 2.35
N LYS A 249 -27.94 -4.95 3.40
CA LYS A 249 -28.68 -5.41 4.59
C LYS A 249 -30.07 -5.99 4.32
N VAL A 250 -30.70 -5.65 3.20
CA VAL A 250 -31.98 -6.25 2.79
C VAL A 250 -31.81 -7.70 2.34
N GLN A 251 -30.65 -8.04 1.78
CA GLN A 251 -30.29 -9.39 1.34
C GLN A 251 -29.56 -10.19 2.42
N LEU A 252 -28.98 -9.49 3.41
CA LEU A 252 -28.26 -10.10 4.52
C LEU A 252 -29.24 -10.46 5.65
N GLY A 253 -29.13 -11.69 6.16
CA GLY A 253 -29.75 -12.05 7.44
C GLY A 253 -28.95 -11.50 8.62
N THR A 254 -29.40 -11.80 9.84
CA THR A 254 -28.67 -11.50 11.08
C THR A 254 -27.70 -12.60 11.48
N ASP A 255 -27.70 -13.74 10.79
CA ASP A 255 -26.83 -14.90 10.97
C ASP A 255 -25.43 -14.68 10.37
N MET A 256 -24.84 -13.52 10.66
CA MET A 256 -23.61 -13.07 10.01
C MET A 256 -22.69 -12.28 10.94
N ALA A 257 -21.42 -12.22 10.57
CA ALA A 257 -20.44 -11.34 11.17
C ALA A 257 -19.73 -10.48 10.11
N LEU A 258 -19.54 -9.21 10.41
CA LEU A 258 -18.71 -8.29 9.64
C LEU A 258 -17.31 -8.23 10.26
N VAL A 259 -16.28 -8.24 9.43
CA VAL A 259 -14.90 -8.25 9.90
C VAL A 259 -14.09 -7.17 9.21
N SER A 260 -13.31 -6.43 9.98
CA SER A 260 -12.25 -5.58 9.46
C SER A 260 -10.89 -5.96 9.99
N LEU A 261 -9.95 -6.09 9.05
CA LEU A 261 -8.55 -6.43 9.32
C LEU A 261 -7.65 -5.19 9.47
N GLY A 262 -8.19 -3.99 9.17
CA GLY A 262 -7.48 -2.71 9.22
C GLY A 262 -6.27 -2.63 8.30
N GLY A 263 -6.40 -3.15 7.07
CA GLY A 263 -5.35 -3.24 6.05
C GLY A 263 -4.84 -4.67 5.82
N THR A 264 -3.53 -4.81 5.62
CA THR A 264 -2.85 -6.12 5.57
C THR A 264 -3.15 -6.94 6.83
N PHE A 265 -3.40 -8.23 6.68
CA PHE A 265 -3.71 -9.12 7.79
C PHE A 265 -2.61 -10.15 8.09
N SER A 266 -2.69 -10.81 9.23
CA SER A 266 -1.93 -12.00 9.58
C SER A 266 -2.78 -13.27 9.43
N ASP A 267 -2.14 -14.43 9.35
CA ASP A 267 -2.86 -15.70 9.15
C ASP A 267 -3.78 -16.00 10.34
N LYS A 268 -3.31 -15.68 11.55
CA LYS A 268 -4.04 -15.84 12.82
C LYS A 268 -5.31 -14.98 12.90
N GLN A 269 -5.33 -13.78 12.32
CA GLN A 269 -6.57 -13.00 12.24
C GLN A 269 -7.66 -13.73 11.44
N ILE A 270 -7.29 -14.39 10.34
CA ILE A 270 -8.25 -15.15 9.52
C ILE A 270 -8.66 -16.44 10.25
N THR A 271 -7.69 -17.26 10.69
CA THR A 271 -7.99 -18.54 11.31
C THR A 271 -8.72 -18.38 12.64
N GLY A 272 -8.34 -17.40 13.46
CA GLY A 272 -8.98 -17.16 14.76
C GLY A 272 -10.40 -16.59 14.63
N THR A 273 -10.63 -15.70 13.66
CA THR A 273 -11.99 -15.24 13.35
C THR A 273 -12.88 -16.40 12.90
N MET A 274 -12.37 -17.30 12.05
CA MET A 274 -13.13 -18.47 11.61
C MET A 274 -13.28 -19.54 12.70
N ALA A 275 -12.32 -19.66 13.62
CA ALA A 275 -12.45 -20.52 14.79
C ALA A 275 -13.55 -20.03 15.75
N ARG A 276 -13.75 -18.71 15.86
CA ARG A 276 -14.88 -18.12 16.60
C ARG A 276 -16.23 -18.49 15.99
N PHE A 277 -16.30 -18.70 14.67
CA PHE A 277 -17.53 -18.99 13.92
C PHE A 277 -17.42 -20.31 13.14
N PRO A 278 -17.41 -21.48 13.82
CA PRO A 278 -17.04 -22.76 13.21
C PRO A 278 -18.00 -23.24 12.11
N ASN A 279 -19.27 -22.80 12.16
CA ASN A 279 -20.30 -23.16 11.18
C ASN A 279 -20.42 -22.16 10.03
N ALA A 280 -19.58 -21.13 10.00
CA ALA A 280 -19.71 -20.05 9.06
C ALA A 280 -18.85 -20.24 7.80
N ARG A 281 -19.31 -19.65 6.70
CA ARG A 281 -18.56 -19.53 5.46
C ARG A 281 -17.89 -18.15 5.39
N ALA A 282 -16.60 -18.11 5.07
CA ALA A 282 -15.88 -16.86 4.82
C ALA A 282 -16.20 -16.28 3.43
N PHE A 283 -16.38 -14.97 3.36
CA PHE A 283 -16.59 -14.19 2.13
C PHE A 283 -15.50 -13.14 1.96
N ASP A 284 -14.87 -13.12 0.77
CA ASP A 284 -13.96 -12.06 0.33
C ASP A 284 -14.77 -10.84 -0.09
N CYS A 285 -14.60 -9.74 0.64
CA CYS A 285 -15.18 -8.42 0.37
C CYS A 285 -14.11 -7.32 0.27
N PHE A 286 -12.86 -7.69 -0.08
CA PHE A 286 -11.75 -6.75 -0.17
C PHE A 286 -11.87 -5.80 -1.38
N ASP A 287 -10.95 -4.84 -1.47
CA ASP A 287 -10.94 -3.82 -2.51
C ASP A 287 -10.71 -4.45 -3.91
N ASN A 288 -11.18 -3.76 -4.95
CA ASN A 288 -10.97 -4.14 -6.35
C ASN A 288 -9.58 -3.79 -6.88
N ASP A 289 -8.73 -3.15 -6.08
CA ASP A 289 -7.34 -2.93 -6.46
C ASP A 289 -6.52 -4.23 -6.37
N LEU A 290 -5.31 -4.19 -6.94
CA LEU A 290 -4.43 -5.36 -6.98
C LEU A 290 -4.12 -5.92 -5.59
N ALA A 291 -3.99 -5.07 -4.57
CA ALA A 291 -3.69 -5.52 -3.21
C ALA A 291 -4.88 -6.28 -2.62
N GLY A 292 -6.09 -5.73 -2.74
CA GLY A 292 -7.33 -6.39 -2.30
C GLY A 292 -7.57 -7.72 -3.00
N ARG A 293 -7.28 -7.81 -4.30
CA ARG A 293 -7.36 -9.09 -5.03
C ARG A 293 -6.33 -10.12 -4.55
N ILE A 294 -5.11 -9.69 -4.20
CA ILE A 294 -4.08 -10.56 -3.59
C ILE A 294 -4.52 -11.01 -2.18
N TYR A 295 -5.14 -10.13 -1.39
CA TYR A 295 -5.69 -10.47 -0.09
C TYR A 295 -6.77 -11.55 -0.17
N GLY A 296 -7.68 -11.47 -1.15
CA GLY A 296 -8.68 -12.51 -1.38
C GLY A 296 -8.03 -13.87 -1.71
N LEU A 297 -6.97 -13.87 -2.52
CA LEU A 297 -6.21 -15.08 -2.81
C LEU A 297 -5.49 -15.63 -1.57
N ARG A 298 -4.84 -14.77 -0.78
CA ARG A 298 -4.14 -15.16 0.45
C ARG A 298 -5.12 -15.73 1.48
N MET A 299 -6.29 -15.13 1.63
CA MET A 299 -7.34 -15.61 2.54
C MET A 299 -7.79 -17.03 2.14
N MET A 300 -8.03 -17.26 0.84
CA MET A 300 -8.35 -18.61 0.34
C MET A 300 -7.25 -19.62 0.65
N ALA A 301 -5.98 -19.24 0.46
CA ALA A 301 -4.84 -20.11 0.75
C ALA A 301 -4.77 -20.50 2.24
N ILE A 302 -5.01 -19.55 3.15
CA ILE A 302 -5.03 -19.79 4.60
C ILE A 302 -6.18 -20.74 4.98
N LEU A 303 -7.37 -20.50 4.45
CA LEU A 303 -8.56 -21.32 4.76
C LEU A 303 -8.50 -22.73 4.18
N GLU A 304 -7.74 -22.92 3.11
CA GLU A 304 -7.47 -24.24 2.52
C GLU A 304 -6.24 -24.95 3.15
N ASP A 305 -5.52 -24.27 4.05
CA ASP A 305 -4.23 -24.71 4.60
C ASP A 305 -3.22 -25.05 3.48
N ILE A 306 -3.07 -24.13 2.52
CA ILE A 306 -2.11 -24.22 1.43
C ILE A 306 -1.02 -23.17 1.64
N PRO A 307 0.22 -23.58 1.93
CA PRO A 307 1.38 -22.70 1.84
C PRO A 307 1.48 -22.14 0.42
N MET A 308 1.33 -20.83 0.30
CA MET A 308 1.29 -20.13 -0.99
C MET A 308 2.22 -18.93 -0.95
N LYS A 309 3.15 -18.87 -1.91
CA LYS A 309 3.99 -17.71 -2.13
C LYS A 309 3.51 -16.97 -3.37
N ILE A 310 3.21 -15.69 -3.20
CA ILE A 310 2.72 -14.81 -4.26
C ILE A 310 3.81 -13.77 -4.52
N THR A 311 4.36 -13.75 -5.74
CA THR A 311 5.40 -12.81 -6.15
C THR A 311 4.84 -11.91 -7.24
N ARG A 312 5.03 -10.60 -7.09
CA ARG A 312 4.66 -9.61 -8.11
C ARG A 312 5.84 -9.37 -9.04
N THR A 313 5.63 -9.54 -10.33
CA THR A 313 6.51 -9.09 -11.42
C THR A 313 5.73 -8.08 -12.26
N ASP A 314 6.38 -7.06 -12.83
CA ASP A 314 5.80 -5.87 -13.52
C ASP A 314 4.26 -5.85 -13.72
N ASN A 315 3.72 -6.75 -14.55
CA ASN A 315 2.28 -6.92 -14.83
C ASN A 315 1.72 -8.35 -14.62
N LYS A 316 2.41 -9.19 -13.85
CA LYS A 316 2.01 -10.58 -13.60
C LYS A 316 2.11 -10.94 -12.12
N LEU A 317 1.25 -11.84 -11.69
CA LEU A 317 1.35 -12.46 -10.38
C LEU A 317 1.83 -13.89 -10.56
N GLN A 318 2.98 -14.22 -9.99
CA GLN A 318 3.49 -15.59 -9.96
C GLN A 318 3.09 -16.22 -8.64
N VAL A 319 2.48 -17.40 -8.71
CA VAL A 319 2.05 -18.19 -7.55
C VAL A 319 2.84 -19.48 -7.50
N GLU A 320 3.45 -19.74 -6.34
CA GLU A 320 4.10 -21.00 -6.00
C GLU A 320 3.33 -21.67 -4.86
N ALA A 321 2.76 -22.84 -5.13
CA ALA A 321 2.00 -23.63 -4.15
C ALA A 321 1.96 -25.11 -4.54
N LYS A 322 2.02 -26.02 -3.55
CA LYS A 322 1.99 -27.49 -3.75
C LYS A 322 2.99 -27.98 -4.81
N GLY A 323 4.19 -27.40 -4.85
CA GLY A 323 5.24 -27.75 -5.82
C GLY A 323 4.97 -27.29 -7.26
N LYS A 324 3.89 -26.53 -7.52
CA LYS A 324 3.60 -25.93 -8.82
C LYS A 324 3.95 -24.45 -8.80
N SER A 325 4.44 -23.94 -9.93
CA SER A 325 4.62 -22.51 -10.18
C SER A 325 3.81 -22.12 -11.42
N PHE A 326 2.97 -21.10 -11.32
CA PHE A 326 2.14 -20.64 -12.44
C PHE A 326 1.87 -19.14 -12.35
N GLU A 327 1.67 -18.52 -13.50
CA GLU A 327 1.33 -17.10 -13.61
C GLU A 327 -0.19 -16.91 -13.60
N LEU A 328 -0.63 -15.82 -12.98
CA LEU A 328 -2.01 -15.37 -12.95
C LEU A 328 -2.17 -14.06 -13.73
N ASN A 329 -3.27 -13.96 -14.45
CA ASN A 329 -3.70 -12.74 -15.12
C ASN A 329 -4.59 -11.92 -14.17
N THR A 330 -4.20 -10.67 -13.91
CA THR A 330 -4.90 -9.74 -13.01
C THR A 330 -6.25 -9.26 -13.53
N GLU A 331 -6.51 -9.37 -14.83
CA GLU A 331 -7.79 -8.99 -15.47
C GLU A 331 -8.90 -10.04 -15.26
N ARG A 332 -8.54 -11.22 -14.76
CA ARG A 332 -9.46 -12.33 -14.49
C ARG A 332 -9.48 -12.63 -12.99
N SER A 333 -10.51 -13.33 -12.53
CA SER A 333 -10.59 -13.79 -11.15
C SER A 333 -9.35 -14.64 -10.80
N LEU A 334 -8.56 -14.18 -9.83
CA LEU A 334 -7.34 -14.86 -9.36
C LEU A 334 -7.67 -16.18 -8.67
N THR A 335 -8.71 -16.19 -7.83
CA THR A 335 -9.16 -17.37 -7.09
C THR A 335 -9.68 -18.46 -8.03
N ALA A 336 -10.39 -18.09 -9.11
CA ALA A 336 -10.83 -19.03 -10.14
C ALA A 336 -9.65 -19.67 -10.88
N GLN A 337 -8.69 -18.85 -11.34
CA GLN A 337 -7.48 -19.34 -12.01
C GLN A 337 -6.67 -20.29 -11.11
N VAL A 338 -6.57 -20.00 -9.81
CA VAL A 338 -5.89 -20.89 -8.87
C VAL A 338 -6.66 -22.20 -8.68
N SER A 339 -7.99 -22.14 -8.62
CA SER A 339 -8.85 -23.33 -8.51
C SER A 339 -8.79 -24.24 -9.74
N GLU A 340 -8.47 -23.71 -10.92
CA GLU A 340 -8.20 -24.51 -12.12
C GLU A 340 -6.86 -25.27 -12.04
N LYS A 341 -5.89 -24.76 -11.28
CA LYS A 341 -4.52 -25.32 -11.18
C LYS A 341 -4.30 -26.17 -9.93
N LEU A 342 -5.04 -25.87 -8.85
CA LEU A 342 -4.97 -26.50 -7.54
C LEU A 342 -6.34 -27.01 -7.13
N SER A 343 -6.38 -28.20 -6.51
CA SER A 343 -7.59 -28.68 -5.85
C SER A 343 -7.83 -27.89 -4.56
N ILE A 344 -8.88 -27.08 -4.55
CA ILE A 344 -9.38 -26.28 -3.42
C ILE A 344 -10.69 -26.92 -2.93
N ARG A 345 -10.76 -27.26 -1.64
CA ARG A 345 -11.93 -27.93 -1.01
C ARG A 345 -12.86 -26.93 -0.33
N TYR A 346 -12.27 -25.95 0.35
CA TYR A 346 -12.96 -24.90 1.06
C TYR A 346 -13.69 -23.99 0.08
N LYS A 347 -15.00 -23.95 0.20
CA LYS A 347 -15.85 -23.13 -0.66
C LYS A 347 -15.89 -21.71 -0.10
N MET A 348 -14.86 -20.93 -0.33
CA MET A 348 -14.87 -19.50 0.01
C MET A 348 -15.95 -18.77 -0.82
N GLY A 349 -16.67 -17.84 -0.21
CA GLY A 349 -17.56 -16.91 -0.92
C GLY A 349 -16.79 -15.70 -1.45
N GLN A 350 -17.34 -15.01 -2.45
CA GLN A 350 -16.83 -13.70 -2.87
C GLN A 350 -18.03 -12.77 -3.05
N TRP A 351 -17.96 -11.60 -2.42
CA TRP A 351 -18.91 -10.51 -2.62
C TRP A 351 -18.13 -9.20 -2.75
N LEU A 352 -17.60 -9.00 -3.95
CA LEU A 352 -16.70 -7.90 -4.25
C LEU A 352 -17.49 -6.60 -4.50
N PRO A 353 -16.88 -5.43 -4.29
CA PRO A 353 -17.44 -4.17 -4.78
C PRO A 353 -17.70 -4.29 -6.29
N PRO A 354 -18.75 -3.65 -6.86
CA PRO A 354 -18.94 -3.61 -8.29
C PRO A 354 -17.70 -3.03 -9.00
N LYS A 355 -17.35 -3.58 -10.18
CA LYS A 355 -16.10 -3.30 -10.90
C LYS A 355 -15.80 -1.81 -11.14
N ALA A 356 -16.83 -0.97 -11.16
CA ALA A 356 -16.68 0.47 -11.36
C ALA A 356 -16.10 1.20 -10.14
N PHE A 357 -16.05 0.56 -8.96
CA PHE A 357 -15.65 1.17 -7.70
C PHE A 357 -14.45 0.43 -7.10
N LYS A 358 -13.63 1.18 -6.36
CA LYS A 358 -12.44 0.63 -5.69
C LYS A 358 -12.85 -0.22 -4.49
N ASP A 359 -13.69 0.31 -3.62
CA ASP A 359 -14.10 -0.30 -2.36
C ASP A 359 -15.60 -0.06 -2.08
N TRP A 360 -16.13 -0.70 -1.04
CA TRP A 360 -17.54 -0.58 -0.68
C TRP A 360 -17.91 0.83 -0.18
N ASN A 361 -16.98 1.56 0.45
CA ASN A 361 -17.26 2.95 0.81
C ASN A 361 -17.42 3.85 -0.43
N ASP A 362 -16.59 3.67 -1.45
CA ASP A 362 -16.71 4.36 -2.72
C ASP A 362 -18.02 3.98 -3.45
N CYS A 363 -18.48 2.74 -3.36
CA CYS A 363 -19.79 2.31 -3.88
C CYS A 363 -20.92 3.10 -3.22
N LEU A 364 -20.91 3.16 -1.88
CA LEU A 364 -21.93 3.84 -1.11
C LEU A 364 -21.95 5.35 -1.38
N MET A 365 -20.77 5.92 -1.62
CA MET A 365 -20.58 7.33 -1.97
C MET A 365 -20.78 7.65 -3.45
N ASN A 366 -21.05 6.63 -4.28
CA ASN A 366 -21.12 6.73 -5.74
C ASN A 366 -19.88 7.42 -6.36
N LYS A 367 -18.69 6.99 -5.94
CA LYS A 367 -17.39 7.48 -6.41
C LYS A 367 -16.69 6.44 -7.27
N PRO A 368 -17.00 6.34 -8.57
CA PRO A 368 -16.37 5.35 -9.44
C PRO A 368 -14.86 5.63 -9.57
N MET A 369 -14.09 4.58 -9.83
CA MET A 369 -12.69 4.68 -10.19
C MET A 369 -12.54 5.56 -11.43
N ALA A 370 -11.54 6.44 -11.43
CA ALA A 370 -11.24 7.26 -12.59
C ALA A 370 -10.98 6.35 -13.81
N PRO A 371 -11.52 6.68 -15.00
CA PRO A 371 -11.21 5.93 -16.21
C PRO A 371 -9.69 5.92 -16.38
N ILE A 372 -9.10 4.73 -16.53
CA ILE A 372 -7.75 4.63 -17.06
C ILE A 372 -7.87 5.10 -18.51
N LEU A 373 -7.57 6.37 -18.75
CA LEU A 373 -7.39 6.91 -20.10
C LEU A 373 -6.17 6.21 -20.69
N SER A 374 -6.36 5.04 -21.27
CA SER A 374 -5.41 4.50 -22.22
C SER A 374 -5.27 5.52 -23.35
N PRO A 375 -4.07 6.01 -23.69
CA PRO A 375 -3.89 7.00 -24.74
C PRO A 375 -4.62 6.53 -25.99
N HIS A 376 -5.53 7.36 -26.48
CA HIS A 376 -6.41 7.04 -27.61
C HIS A 376 -5.53 6.63 -28.79
N LYS A 377 -6.02 5.71 -29.63
CA LYS A 377 -5.32 5.25 -30.84
C LYS A 377 -4.86 6.44 -31.70
N GLU A 378 -5.64 7.52 -31.71
CA GLU A 378 -5.32 8.80 -32.37
C GLU A 378 -4.15 9.56 -31.73
N GLU A 379 -4.01 9.58 -30.39
CA GLU A 379 -2.83 10.14 -29.72
C GLU A 379 -1.58 9.29 -29.97
N ARG A 380 -1.74 7.96 -30.06
CA ARG A 380 -0.67 7.04 -30.46
C ARG A 380 -0.25 7.25 -31.91
N GLU A 381 -1.21 7.43 -32.80
CA GLU A 381 -0.98 7.69 -34.23
C GLU A 381 -0.42 9.10 -34.47
N GLN A 382 -0.88 10.13 -33.75
CA GLN A 382 -0.29 11.47 -33.78
C GLN A 382 1.16 11.45 -33.28
N ASN A 383 1.45 10.80 -32.14
CA ASN A 383 2.83 10.64 -31.65
C ASN A 383 3.71 9.83 -32.62
N LEU A 384 3.17 8.83 -33.30
CA LEU A 384 3.88 8.08 -34.36
C LEU A 384 4.10 8.92 -35.62
N THR A 385 3.16 9.80 -35.96
CA THR A 385 3.23 10.68 -37.14
C THR A 385 4.19 11.84 -36.91
N GLU A 386 4.20 12.43 -35.71
CA GLU A 386 5.19 13.44 -35.29
C GLU A 386 6.61 12.86 -35.24
N ARG A 387 6.77 11.61 -34.79
CA ARG A 387 8.04 10.87 -34.83
C ARG A 387 8.50 10.51 -36.24
N ARG A 388 7.58 10.31 -37.20
CA ARG A 388 7.91 10.07 -38.62
C ARG A 388 8.30 11.37 -39.34
N ASN A 389 7.66 12.49 -39.02
CA ASN A 389 7.94 13.79 -39.63
C ASN A 389 9.23 14.45 -39.11
N THR A 390 9.70 14.08 -37.92
CA THR A 390 10.99 14.56 -37.38
C THR A 390 12.21 13.83 -37.96
N GLY A 391 12.01 12.71 -38.69
CA GLY A 391 13.05 11.95 -39.37
C GLY A 391 13.38 12.40 -40.81
N LEU A 392 12.69 13.43 -41.33
CA LEU A 392 12.91 13.98 -42.67
C LEU A 392 13.16 15.49 -42.59
N LYS A 393 14.41 15.86 -42.32
CA LYS A 393 14.97 17.10 -42.87
C LYS A 393 16.31 16.78 -43.54
N MET A 394 16.34 17.04 -44.85
CA MET A 394 17.53 17.14 -45.69
C MET A 394 18.52 18.15 -45.13
#